data_AF-A0A931V1M6-F1
#
_entry.id   AF-A0A931V1M6-F1
#
_cell.length_a   1.000
_cell.length_b   1.000
_cell.length_c   1.000
_cell.angle_alpha   90.00
_cell.angle_beta   90.00
_cell.angle_gamma   90.00
#
_symmetry.space_group_name_H-M   'P 1'
#
loop_
_entity.id
_entity.type
_entity.pdbx_description
1 polymer ?
#
loop_
_entity_poly.entity_id
_entity_poly.type
_entity_poly.pdbx_seq_one_letter_code
_entity_poly.pdbx_strand_id
1 'polypeptide(L)'
;MPVGDRQSLSGAHIQRIFGTPEITGELVYENEVAVKESDYDVDSGAELRHGDWFTLSATGKIWAGVWLTGENGPDGWPNYDGDPKFPLRGSHPYALIGRLDGRYFYVGANLPTRFYTGRGSRLMLRTNDDAPGNGSGAFHVRVQQWRRVGG
;
A
#
# COMPACT_ATOMS: atom_id res chain seq x y z
N MET A 1 7.14 -24.03 34.65
CA MET A 1 6.42 -23.06 33.81
C MET A 1 7.40 -21.98 33.41
N PRO A 2 7.82 -21.85 32.14
CA PRO A 2 8.69 -20.76 31.76
C PRO A 2 7.88 -19.54 31.31
N VAL A 3 8.34 -18.42 31.84
CA VAL A 3 8.02 -17.02 31.55
C VAL A 3 8.19 -16.74 30.06
N GLY A 4 7.22 -16.04 29.47
CA GLY A 4 7.29 -15.59 28.07
C GLY A 4 8.41 -14.58 27.90
N ASP A 5 9.41 -14.96 27.10
CA ASP A 5 10.51 -14.10 26.71
C ASP A 5 9.98 -12.86 25.97
N ARG A 6 10.37 -11.69 26.48
CA ARG A 6 10.27 -10.43 25.75
C ARG A 6 11.10 -10.57 24.48
N GLN A 7 10.46 -10.57 23.30
CA GLN A 7 11.17 -10.34 22.06
C GLN A 7 11.60 -8.87 22.01
N SER A 8 12.79 -8.58 22.56
CA SER A 8 13.56 -7.40 22.18
C SER A 8 14.17 -7.69 20.81
N LEU A 9 13.47 -7.33 19.74
CA LEU A 9 14.10 -7.23 18.42
C LEU A 9 14.85 -5.91 18.33
N SER A 10 15.90 -5.79 19.15
CA SER A 10 16.90 -4.73 19.04
C SER A 10 18.08 -5.29 18.26
N GLY A 11 18.16 -4.95 16.97
CA GLY A 11 19.27 -5.34 16.12
C GLY A 11 18.90 -5.06 14.67
N ALA A 12 19.74 -4.29 13.98
CA ALA A 12 19.60 -4.03 12.55
C ALA A 12 19.48 -5.36 11.80
N HIS A 13 18.26 -5.74 11.42
CA HIS A 13 18.00 -6.91 10.59
C HIS A 13 18.34 -6.53 9.15
N ILE A 14 19.60 -6.74 8.76
CA ILE A 14 20.01 -6.73 7.35
C ILE A 14 19.48 -8.02 6.72
N GLN A 15 18.22 -8.01 6.29
CA GLN A 15 17.66 -9.14 5.53
C GLN A 15 18.18 -9.07 4.09
N ARG A 16 19.14 -9.94 3.77
CA ARG A 16 19.50 -10.26 2.39
C ARG A 16 18.40 -11.11 1.77
N ILE A 17 17.43 -10.48 1.12
CA ILE A 17 16.46 -11.19 0.27
C ILE A 17 17.00 -11.19 -1.17
N PHE A 18 17.16 -12.41 -1.70
CA PHE A 18 17.66 -12.77 -3.03
C PHE A 18 17.41 -11.69 -4.10
N GLY A 19 18.50 -11.13 -4.66
CA GLY A 19 18.46 -10.25 -5.84
C GLY A 19 18.06 -8.79 -5.62
N THR A 20 17.72 -8.38 -4.39
CA THR A 20 17.41 -6.98 -4.07
C THR A 20 18.72 -6.25 -3.70
N PRO A 21 18.99 -5.02 -4.18
CA PRO A 21 20.14 -4.25 -3.70
C PRO A 21 20.14 -4.24 -2.17
N GLU A 22 21.30 -4.45 -1.56
CA GLU A 22 21.46 -4.51 -0.10
C GLU A 22 20.87 -3.24 0.51
N ILE A 23 19.65 -3.34 1.06
CA ILE A 23 19.00 -2.23 1.73
C ILE A 23 19.75 -2.07 3.05
N THR A 24 20.70 -1.13 3.08
CA THR A 24 21.37 -0.68 4.31
C THR A 24 20.43 0.21 5.11
N GLY A 25 19.28 -0.34 5.49
CA GLY A 25 18.22 0.40 6.17
C GLY A 25 17.51 -0.41 7.26
N GLU A 26 17.02 0.28 8.28
CA GLU A 26 16.22 -0.26 9.36
C GLU A 26 14.73 -0.16 9.03
N LEU A 27 13.93 -1.15 9.41
CA LEU A 27 12.47 -1.07 9.32
C LEU A 27 11.99 -0.04 10.35
N VAL A 28 11.58 1.13 9.88
CA VAL A 28 11.16 2.25 10.75
C VAL A 28 9.65 2.29 10.95
N TYR A 29 8.89 1.63 10.09
CA TYR A 29 7.43 1.59 10.18
C TYR A 29 6.89 0.31 9.57
N GLU A 30 5.97 -0.32 10.28
CA GLU A 30 5.15 -1.42 9.79
C GLU A 30 3.75 -1.33 10.39
N ASN A 31 2.74 -1.42 9.53
CA ASN A 31 1.35 -1.46 9.97
C ASN A 31 0.45 -2.17 8.95
N GLU A 32 -0.69 -2.68 9.42
CA GLU A 32 -1.77 -3.13 8.55
C GLU A 32 -2.91 -2.11 8.56
N VAL A 33 -3.40 -1.75 7.38
CA VAL A 33 -4.43 -0.73 7.18
C VAL A 33 -5.57 -1.33 6.38
N ALA A 34 -6.80 -1.21 6.91
CA ALA A 34 -7.99 -1.57 6.16
C ALA A 34 -8.42 -0.39 5.27
N VAL A 35 -8.60 -0.65 3.98
CA VAL A 35 -9.13 0.29 2.98
C VAL A 35 -10.48 -0.25 2.53
N LYS A 36 -11.57 0.32 3.03
CA LYS A 36 -12.92 -0.12 2.68
C LYS A 36 -13.28 0.40 1.30
N GLU A 37 -14.20 -0.30 0.63
CA GLU A 37 -14.75 0.17 -0.65
C GLU A 37 -15.31 1.60 -0.54
N SER A 38 -15.94 1.91 0.59
CA SER A 38 -16.55 3.21 0.87
C SER A 38 -15.58 4.35 1.18
N ASP A 39 -14.30 4.03 1.39
CA ASP A 39 -13.34 5.02 1.86
C ASP A 39 -12.85 5.92 0.71
N TYR A 40 -12.57 7.17 1.05
CA TYR A 40 -11.74 8.04 0.23
C TYR A 40 -10.25 7.77 0.56
N ASP A 41 -9.42 8.81 0.62
CA ASP A 41 -8.03 8.66 1.07
C ASP A 41 -7.97 8.23 2.54
N VAL A 42 -7.46 7.02 2.77
CA VAL A 42 -7.11 6.49 4.09
C VAL A 42 -5.64 6.77 4.35
N ASP A 43 -5.34 7.47 5.45
CA ASP A 43 -3.95 7.67 5.90
C ASP A 43 -3.40 6.34 6.42
N SER A 44 -2.31 5.87 5.82
CA SER A 44 -1.67 4.63 6.26
C SER A 44 -0.88 4.78 7.56
N GLY A 45 -0.53 6.01 7.95
CA GLY A 45 0.38 6.33 9.04
C GLY A 45 1.86 6.37 8.64
N ALA A 46 2.23 5.88 7.46
CA ALA A 46 3.60 5.95 6.96
C ALA A 46 3.93 7.36 6.45
N GLU A 47 5.02 7.93 6.98
CA GLU A 47 5.59 9.21 6.54
C GLU A 47 6.90 8.95 5.80
N LEU A 48 6.83 8.95 4.47
CA LEU A 48 8.01 8.73 3.63
C LEU A 48 8.85 10.00 3.52
N ARG A 49 10.16 9.85 3.63
CA ARG A 49 11.18 10.90 3.45
C ARG A 49 12.12 10.49 2.33
N HIS A 50 12.71 11.48 1.66
CA HIS A 50 13.72 11.22 0.63
C HIS A 50 14.76 10.20 1.13
N GLY A 51 14.97 9.13 0.38
CA GLY A 51 15.90 8.08 0.75
C GLY A 51 15.30 6.86 1.44
N ASP A 52 14.01 6.90 1.80
CA ASP A 52 13.32 5.74 2.35
C ASP A 52 13.02 4.71 1.25
N TRP A 53 12.97 3.44 1.64
CA TRP A 53 12.36 2.38 0.83
C TRP A 53 11.01 2.01 1.40
N PHE A 54 10.09 1.58 0.56
CA PHE A 54 8.80 1.07 1.00
C PHE A 54 8.28 -0.03 0.09
N THR A 55 7.48 -0.92 0.64
CA THR A 55 6.76 -1.97 -0.09
C THR A 55 5.34 -2.06 0.45
N LEU A 56 4.41 -2.53 -0.38
CA LEU A 56 3.02 -2.73 0.00
C LEU A 56 2.57 -4.11 -0.46
N SER A 57 1.86 -4.84 0.40
CA SER A 57 1.12 -6.02 -0.01
C SER A 57 -0.31 -5.92 0.48
N ALA A 58 -1.24 -6.40 -0.32
CA ALA A 58 -2.66 -6.27 -0.06
C ALA A 58 -3.38 -7.60 -0.26
N THR A 59 -4.34 -7.86 0.61
CA THR A 59 -5.28 -8.97 0.51
C THR A 59 -6.70 -8.45 0.69
N GLY A 60 -7.68 -9.35 0.77
CA GLY A 60 -9.09 -8.98 0.89
C GLY A 60 -9.73 -8.72 -0.47
N LYS A 61 -10.99 -8.31 -0.41
CA LYS A 61 -11.84 -8.13 -1.58
C LYS A 61 -12.86 -7.03 -1.34
N ILE A 62 -13.26 -6.38 -2.42
CA ILE A 62 -14.39 -5.45 -2.45
C ILE A 62 -15.40 -5.87 -3.50
N TRP A 63 -16.66 -5.53 -3.31
CA TRP A 63 -17.63 -5.44 -4.39
C TRP A 63 -17.92 -3.97 -4.63
N ALA A 64 -17.66 -3.45 -5.83
CA ALA A 64 -17.67 -2.02 -6.15
C ALA A 64 -19.04 -1.48 -6.62
N GLY A 65 -20.15 -2.08 -6.17
CA GLY A 65 -21.50 -1.59 -6.47
C GLY A 65 -21.99 -1.81 -7.91
N VAL A 66 -21.18 -2.38 -8.79
CA VAL A 66 -21.59 -2.67 -10.17
C VAL A 66 -22.48 -3.92 -10.17
N TRP A 67 -23.73 -3.74 -10.58
CA TRP A 67 -24.71 -4.81 -10.62
C TRP A 67 -24.29 -5.92 -11.57
N LEU A 68 -24.53 -7.17 -11.16
CA LEU A 68 -24.19 -8.39 -11.90
C LEU A 68 -22.69 -8.63 -12.10
N THR A 69 -21.82 -7.88 -11.40
CA THR A 69 -20.38 -8.19 -11.33
C THR A 69 -20.02 -8.83 -9.99
N GLY A 70 -18.87 -9.51 -9.95
CA GLY A 70 -18.34 -10.14 -8.75
C GLY A 70 -17.49 -9.21 -7.89
N GLU A 71 -16.90 -9.78 -6.85
CA GLU A 71 -15.88 -9.14 -6.02
C GLU A 71 -14.54 -9.01 -6.77
N ASN A 72 -13.82 -7.94 -6.46
CA ASN A 72 -12.52 -7.61 -7.00
C ASN A 72 -11.45 -7.78 -5.90
N GLY A 73 -10.31 -8.36 -6.28
CA GLY A 73 -9.11 -8.30 -5.46
C GLY A 73 -8.41 -6.93 -5.59
N PRO A 74 -7.29 -6.72 -4.87
CA PRO A 74 -6.57 -5.46 -4.90
C PRO A 74 -6.01 -5.08 -6.28
N ASP A 75 -5.84 -6.04 -7.19
CA ASP A 75 -5.44 -5.76 -8.58
C ASP A 75 -6.56 -5.12 -9.42
N GLY A 76 -7.79 -5.11 -8.91
CA GLY A 76 -8.95 -4.55 -9.61
C GLY A 76 -9.38 -5.37 -10.83
N TRP A 77 -10.06 -4.70 -11.76
CA TRP A 77 -10.46 -5.32 -13.03
C TRP A 77 -9.28 -5.47 -13.98
N PRO A 78 -9.26 -6.51 -14.83
CA PRO A 78 -8.12 -6.77 -15.72
C PRO A 78 -7.97 -5.75 -16.84
N ASN A 79 -9.02 -4.98 -17.17
CA ASN A 79 -8.97 -3.92 -18.16
C ASN A 79 -8.43 -2.61 -17.56
N TYR A 80 -7.86 -1.78 -18.42
CA TYR A 80 -7.49 -0.40 -18.10
C TYR A 80 -8.63 0.53 -18.52
N ASP A 81 -8.93 1.53 -17.71
CA ASP A 81 -9.94 2.54 -18.04
C ASP A 81 -9.35 3.95 -17.98
N GLY A 82 -9.54 4.71 -19.05
CA GLY A 82 -9.07 6.08 -19.22
C GLY A 82 -10.08 7.15 -18.79
N ASP A 83 -11.28 6.75 -18.36
CA ASP A 83 -12.35 7.69 -18.02
C ASP A 83 -11.90 8.68 -16.92
N PRO A 84 -12.12 9.99 -17.12
CA PRO A 84 -11.72 11.01 -16.17
C PRO A 84 -12.30 10.89 -14.76
N LYS A 85 -13.36 10.09 -14.57
CA LYS A 85 -14.04 9.87 -13.29
C LYS A 85 -13.19 9.11 -12.28
N PHE A 86 -12.26 8.26 -12.73
CA PHE A 86 -11.40 7.49 -11.83
C PHE A 86 -10.27 8.34 -11.23
N PRO A 87 -9.94 8.16 -9.94
CA PRO A 87 -8.82 8.87 -9.30
C PRO A 87 -7.48 8.65 -10.01
N LEU A 88 -7.20 7.42 -10.46
CA LEU A 88 -6.05 7.06 -11.27
C LEU A 88 -6.50 6.61 -12.67
N ARG A 89 -6.46 7.56 -13.61
CA ARG A 89 -6.81 7.35 -15.02
C ARG A 89 -5.81 6.45 -15.72
N GLY A 90 -6.28 5.68 -16.70
CA GLY A 90 -5.45 4.76 -17.49
C GLY A 90 -4.88 3.63 -16.66
N SER A 91 -5.59 3.22 -15.60
CA SER A 91 -5.22 2.13 -14.69
C SER A 91 -6.39 1.18 -14.50
N HIS A 92 -6.21 0.18 -13.64
CA HIS A 92 -7.21 -0.83 -13.32
C HIS A 92 -8.33 -0.23 -12.45
N PRO A 93 -9.60 -0.25 -12.91
CA PRO A 93 -10.74 0.13 -12.08
C PRO A 93 -10.82 -0.73 -10.82
N TYR A 94 -11.25 -0.12 -9.71
CA TYR A 94 -11.49 -0.78 -8.42
C TYR A 94 -10.25 -1.43 -7.78
N ALA A 95 -9.06 -1.21 -8.34
CA ALA A 95 -7.80 -1.64 -7.76
C ALA A 95 -7.43 -0.82 -6.52
N LEU A 96 -6.51 -1.33 -5.71
CA LEU A 96 -5.82 -0.54 -4.69
C LEU A 96 -4.84 0.43 -5.37
N ILE A 97 -4.94 1.70 -4.98
CA ILE A 97 -4.02 2.76 -5.38
C ILE A 97 -3.47 3.47 -4.14
N GLY A 98 -2.28 4.05 -4.30
CA GLY A 98 -1.62 4.86 -3.29
C GLY A 98 -1.48 6.29 -3.77
N ARG A 99 -1.34 7.24 -2.83
CA ARG A 99 -1.02 8.64 -3.11
C ARG A 99 0.21 9.07 -2.33
N LEU A 100 1.18 9.62 -3.06
CA LEU A 100 2.38 10.24 -2.51
C LEU A 100 2.65 11.53 -3.30
N ASP A 101 3.17 12.57 -2.64
CA ASP A 101 3.46 13.87 -3.25
C ASP A 101 2.26 14.44 -4.04
N GLY A 102 1.04 14.16 -3.56
CA GLY A 102 -0.22 14.56 -4.20
C GLY A 102 -0.59 13.81 -5.48
N ARG A 103 0.15 12.76 -5.88
CA ARG A 103 -0.07 11.99 -7.10
C ARG A 103 -0.43 10.54 -6.79
N TYR A 104 -1.46 10.03 -7.47
CA TYR A 104 -1.84 8.63 -7.36
C TYR A 104 -0.90 7.73 -8.17
N PHE A 105 -0.74 6.49 -7.71
CA PHE A 105 -0.02 5.43 -8.40
C PHE A 105 -0.68 4.07 -8.13
N TYR A 106 -0.54 3.15 -9.07
CA TYR A 106 -1.04 1.78 -8.93
C TYR A 106 -0.26 1.01 -7.87
N VAL A 107 -0.99 0.32 -6.98
CA VAL A 107 -0.42 -0.54 -5.93
C VAL A 107 -0.71 -2.01 -6.25
N GLY A 108 -1.97 -2.36 -6.51
CA GLY A 108 -2.37 -3.75 -6.74
C GLY A 108 -2.25 -4.63 -5.49
N ALA A 109 -2.17 -5.95 -5.69
CA ALA A 109 -1.97 -6.91 -4.61
C ALA A 109 -0.54 -6.88 -4.05
N ASN A 110 0.45 -6.54 -4.88
CA ASN A 110 1.85 -6.47 -4.45
C ASN A 110 2.57 -5.33 -5.18
N LEU A 111 3.00 -4.34 -4.42
CA LEU A 111 3.93 -3.33 -4.88
C LEU A 111 5.35 -3.77 -4.49
N PRO A 112 6.25 -4.06 -5.43
CA PRO A 112 7.63 -4.37 -5.09
C PRO A 112 8.30 -3.18 -4.41
N THR A 113 9.37 -3.44 -3.64
CA THR A 113 10.10 -2.40 -2.92
C THR A 113 10.51 -1.25 -3.84
N ARG A 114 10.11 -0.03 -3.47
CA ARG A 114 10.45 1.21 -4.18
C ARG A 114 11.32 2.10 -3.32
N PHE A 115 12.21 2.84 -3.97
CA PHE A 115 12.97 3.92 -3.36
C PHE A 115 12.23 5.24 -3.53
N TYR A 116 12.00 5.95 -2.44
CA TYR A 116 11.25 7.20 -2.44
C TYR A 116 12.19 8.40 -2.63
N THR A 117 11.92 9.18 -3.68
CA THR A 117 12.74 10.33 -4.08
C THR A 117 12.08 11.69 -3.83
N GLY A 118 10.83 11.69 -3.34
CA GLY A 118 10.07 12.91 -3.03
C GLY A 118 10.62 13.68 -1.84
N ARG A 119 10.06 14.88 -1.57
CA ARG A 119 10.52 15.75 -0.48
C ARG A 119 10.03 15.30 0.90
N GLY A 120 8.92 14.58 0.92
CA GLY A 120 8.28 14.09 2.13
C GLY A 120 6.78 14.02 1.93
N SER A 121 6.16 12.87 2.20
CA SER A 121 4.72 12.68 2.01
C SER A 121 4.18 11.62 2.96
N ARG A 122 2.95 11.83 3.42
CA ARG A 122 2.16 10.72 3.96
C ARG A 122 1.71 9.83 2.81
N LEU A 123 1.77 8.52 3.03
CA LEU A 123 1.20 7.54 2.11
C LEU A 123 -0.30 7.44 2.40
N MET A 124 -1.12 7.89 1.45
CA MET A 124 -2.56 7.66 1.47
C MET A 124 -2.90 6.45 0.60
N LEU A 125 -3.96 5.71 0.95
CA LEU A 125 -4.44 4.53 0.23
C LEU A 125 -5.94 4.68 -0.04
N ARG A 126 -6.40 4.19 -1.19
CA ARG A 126 -7.84 4.12 -1.52
C ARG A 126 -8.11 3.12 -2.64
N THR A 127 -9.38 2.84 -2.89
CA THR A 127 -9.83 2.18 -4.12
C THR A 127 -9.75 3.13 -5.31
N ASN A 128 -9.43 2.61 -6.49
CA ASN A 128 -9.55 3.32 -7.76
C ASN A 128 -11.01 3.29 -8.25
N ASP A 129 -11.89 3.84 -7.42
CA ASP A 129 -13.32 3.89 -7.63
C ASP A 129 -13.76 5.34 -7.80
N ASP A 130 -14.64 5.58 -8.76
CA ASP A 130 -15.21 6.90 -9.05
C ASP A 130 -16.38 7.26 -8.14
N ALA A 131 -17.04 6.27 -7.54
CA ALA A 131 -18.18 6.49 -6.65
C ALA A 131 -18.13 5.56 -5.41
N PRO A 132 -17.15 5.75 -4.50
CA PRO A 132 -17.05 4.97 -3.27
C PRO A 132 -18.36 4.95 -2.47
N GLY A 133 -18.71 3.77 -1.94
CA GLY A 133 -19.79 3.58 -0.97
C GLY A 133 -21.08 3.04 -1.55
N ASN A 134 -21.09 2.68 -2.83
CA ASN A 134 -22.18 1.91 -3.43
C ASN A 134 -21.96 0.38 -3.30
N GLY A 135 -20.83 -0.01 -2.71
CA GLY A 135 -20.34 -1.36 -2.62
C GLY A 135 -20.13 -1.86 -1.17
N SER A 136 -19.25 -2.84 -1.02
CA SER A 136 -18.89 -3.39 0.29
C SER A 136 -17.51 -4.08 0.27
N GLY A 137 -17.04 -4.47 1.46
CA GLY A 137 -15.74 -5.15 1.63
C GLY A 137 -14.58 -4.21 1.88
N ALA A 138 -13.38 -4.77 1.95
CA ALA A 138 -12.16 -4.03 2.22
C ALA A 138 -10.92 -4.77 1.69
N PHE A 139 -9.90 -3.97 1.36
CA PHE A 139 -8.53 -4.46 1.23
C PHE A 139 -7.81 -4.31 2.57
N HIS A 140 -6.97 -5.29 2.91
CA HIS A 140 -6.08 -5.26 4.07
C HIS A 140 -4.66 -5.09 3.56
N VAL A 141 -4.08 -3.92 3.82
CA VAL A 141 -2.81 -3.48 3.23
C VAL A 141 -1.73 -3.48 4.30
N ARG A 142 -0.72 -4.33 4.13
CA ARG A 142 0.51 -4.28 4.92
C ARG A 142 1.43 -3.23 4.31
N VAL A 143 1.83 -2.27 5.12
CA VAL A 143 2.74 -1.19 4.77
C VAL A 143 4.05 -1.41 5.51
N GLN A 144 5.17 -1.38 4.78
CA GLN A 144 6.49 -1.46 5.39
C GLN A 144 7.39 -0.38 4.81
N GLN A 145 8.15 0.27 5.68
CA GLN A 145 9.07 1.36 5.33
C GLN A 145 10.41 1.15 5.99
N TRP A 146 11.48 1.28 5.21
CA TRP A 146 12.85 1.22 5.67
C TRP A 146 13.54 2.56 5.46
N ARG A 147 14.39 2.94 6.41
CA ARG A 147 15.21 4.15 6.34
C ARG A 147 16.68 3.81 6.48
N ARG A 148 17.56 4.50 5.75
CA ARG A 148 19.00 4.36 5.96
C ARG A 148 19.36 4.68 7.41
N VAL A 149 20.14 3.80 8.03
CA VAL A 149 20.80 4.11 9.29
C VAL A 149 21.97 5.04 8.96
N GLY A 150 22.05 6.19 9.62
CA GLY A 150 23.18 7.10 9.45
C GLY A 150 24.49 6.41 9.84
N GLY A 151 25.54 6.63 9.05
CA GLY A 151 26.93 6.37 9.45
C GLY A 151 27.52 7.57 10.15
#